data_AF-A0A9P1I7B2-F1
#
_entry.id   AF-A0A9P1I7B2-F1
#
_cell.length_a   1.000
_cell.length_b   1.000
_cell.length_c   1.000
_cell.angle_alpha   90.00
_cell.angle_beta   90.00
_cell.angle_gamma   90.00
#
_symmetry.space_group_name_H-M   'P 1'
#
loop_
_entity.id
_entity.type
_entity.pdbx_description
1 polymer ?
#
loop_
_entity_poly.entity_id
_entity_poly.type
_entity_poly.pdbx_seq_one_letter_code
_entity_poly.pdbx_strand_id
1 'polypeptide(L)'
;MARFLSIFAGLRIAGLSGIYNPKEFNFGHYERPPFSGYGDVVSAYHVRNLDHFRLRQLRPKDDDKSGNPIDIMITHDWPGGIADYGDVEHLFRIKKFLKDDIQSGKLGNPAAGKLLHELRPKYWLAAHLHVAYAALVPHKASGDAPRPQPTKFLSLDKPIPQRQFLQVLDVAVAEDAEKRLSYDEQWLAILRTTDAFTSAERKSVYLPNPGDKEEENGTRKDFRPTAEDLAELRAQIGAEAENLHIKTDTFRQTAPPLKLVTEQAKMVPSSAYYRNPQTAEFCQWLGIGDLNKMLIELDPGNVGTAFYLSEGDAETSQVAADFGDDDFVVDDFSANVAEDAEAEAEEPEAKKSRKDSPV
;
A
#
# COMPACT_ATOMS: atom_id res chain seq x y z
N MET A 1 2.39 6.64 4.43
CA MET A 1 1.83 5.66 3.47
C MET A 1 1.99 4.26 4.00
N ALA A 2 0.98 3.40 3.90
CA ALA A 2 1.01 2.07 4.51
C ALA A 2 1.66 1.04 3.56
N ARG A 3 2.84 0.52 3.91
CA ARG A 3 3.36 -0.72 3.32
C ARG A 3 3.61 -1.67 4.46
N PHE A 4 2.90 -2.79 4.44
CA PHE A 4 2.86 -3.66 5.60
C PHE A 4 2.56 -5.09 5.19
N LEU A 5 2.91 -5.99 6.09
CA LEU A 5 2.27 -7.28 6.23
C LEU A 5 1.88 -7.42 7.70
N SER A 6 0.60 -7.69 7.94
CA SER A 6 0.02 -7.92 9.25
C SER A 6 -0.76 -9.22 9.28
N ILE A 7 -0.99 -9.73 10.48
CA ILE A 7 -1.81 -10.91 10.70
C ILE A 7 -3.09 -10.49 11.43
N PHE A 8 -4.23 -11.02 10.97
CA PHE A 8 -5.52 -10.86 11.65
C PHE A 8 -6.32 -12.15 11.54
N ALA A 9 -6.75 -12.73 12.67
CA ALA A 9 -7.44 -14.03 12.68
C ALA A 9 -6.69 -15.12 11.90
N GLY A 10 -5.35 -15.12 11.97
CA GLY A 10 -4.48 -16.05 11.24
C GLY A 10 -4.27 -15.72 9.75
N LEU A 11 -4.97 -14.72 9.19
CA LEU A 11 -4.79 -14.31 7.79
C LEU A 11 -3.61 -13.36 7.64
N ARG A 12 -2.75 -13.64 6.66
CA ARG A 12 -1.63 -12.78 6.26
C ARG A 12 -2.11 -11.75 5.23
N ILE A 13 -2.13 -10.48 5.64
CA ILE A 13 -2.64 -9.35 4.85
C ILE A 13 -1.47 -8.42 4.48
N ALA A 14 -1.11 -8.39 3.21
CA ALA A 14 -0.07 -7.52 2.67
C ALA A 14 -0.69 -6.28 1.99
N GLY A 15 0.02 -5.15 2.05
CA GLY A 15 -0.40 -3.90 1.42
C GLY A 15 0.74 -3.17 0.72
N LEU A 16 0.49 -2.70 -0.51
CA LEU A 16 1.34 -1.76 -1.24
C LEU A 16 0.54 -0.49 -1.55
N SER A 17 0.67 0.52 -0.68
CA SER A 17 0.02 1.80 -0.90
C SER A 17 0.72 2.65 -1.95
N GLY A 18 -0.08 3.41 -2.70
CA GLY A 18 0.36 4.40 -3.66
C GLY A 18 0.00 4.05 -5.09
N ILE A 19 0.46 4.89 -6.02
CA ILE A 19 0.30 4.72 -7.47
C ILE A 19 1.67 4.61 -8.11
N TYR A 20 1.84 3.72 -9.08
CA TYR A 20 3.10 3.60 -9.80
C TYR A 20 3.39 4.82 -10.68
N ASN A 21 4.58 5.39 -10.50
CA ASN A 21 5.12 6.37 -11.42
C ASN A 21 6.59 6.04 -11.72
N PRO A 22 6.96 5.77 -12.99
CA PRO A 22 8.31 5.35 -13.33
C PRO A 22 9.38 6.40 -13.02
N LYS A 23 9.01 7.68 -12.93
CA LYS A 23 9.95 8.78 -12.64
C LYS A 23 10.36 8.81 -11.16
N GLU A 24 9.46 8.42 -10.26
CA GLU A 24 9.71 8.45 -8.81
C GLU A 24 10.06 7.07 -8.25
N PHE A 25 9.76 5.99 -8.99
CA PHE A 25 9.87 4.61 -8.51
C PHE A 25 11.25 4.29 -7.92
N ASN A 26 12.34 4.79 -8.49
CA ASN A 26 13.68 4.45 -8.04
C ASN A 26 14.23 5.37 -6.93
N PHE A 27 13.50 6.39 -6.49
CA PHE A 27 13.98 7.34 -5.48
C PHE A 27 13.69 6.89 -4.04
N GLY A 28 14.36 7.52 -3.08
CA GLY A 28 13.97 7.48 -1.68
C GLY A 28 12.62 8.17 -1.42
N HIS A 29 12.20 8.20 -0.16
CA HIS A 29 11.05 8.97 0.29
C HIS A 29 11.55 10.29 0.85
N TYR A 30 11.49 11.35 0.04
CA TYR A 30 12.05 12.66 0.39
C TYR A 30 10.97 13.71 0.68
N GLU A 31 9.71 13.35 0.43
CA GLU A 31 8.58 14.23 0.53
C GLU A 31 8.15 14.42 1.98
N ARG A 32 7.95 15.67 2.37
CA ARG A 32 7.48 16.03 3.70
C ARG A 32 6.77 17.38 3.69
N PRO A 33 5.76 17.57 4.56
CA PRO A 33 5.27 18.90 4.88
C PRO A 33 6.34 19.81 5.51
N PRO A 34 6.29 21.13 5.26
CA PRO A 34 5.55 21.76 4.18
C PRO A 34 6.16 21.35 2.83
N PHE A 35 5.32 20.89 1.90
CA PHE A 35 5.79 20.43 0.60
C PHE A 35 6.38 21.61 -0.19
N SER A 36 7.53 21.40 -0.85
CA SER A 36 8.23 22.49 -1.56
C SER A 36 7.49 22.95 -2.82
N GLY A 37 6.58 22.12 -3.33
CA GLY A 37 5.67 22.44 -4.43
C GLY A 37 4.73 21.28 -4.77
N TYR A 38 3.89 21.49 -5.78
CA TYR A 38 2.89 20.49 -6.24
C TYR A 38 3.51 19.13 -6.59
N GLY A 39 4.74 19.14 -7.14
CA GLY A 39 5.46 17.92 -7.49
C GLY A 39 5.67 16.98 -6.29
N ASP A 40 6.05 17.52 -5.13
CA ASP A 40 6.28 16.72 -3.92
C ASP A 40 4.97 16.21 -3.31
N VAL A 41 3.88 16.98 -3.44
CA VAL A 41 2.54 16.53 -3.02
C VAL A 41 2.13 15.29 -3.81
N VAL A 42 2.38 15.32 -5.12
CA VAL A 42 2.08 14.22 -6.04
C VAL A 42 3.02 13.04 -5.82
N SER A 43 4.32 13.29 -5.67
CA SER A 43 5.32 12.21 -5.55
C SER A 43 5.26 11.49 -4.22
N ALA A 44 4.73 12.13 -3.17
CA ALA A 44 4.52 11.53 -1.86
C ALA A 44 3.74 10.22 -1.99
N TYR A 45 2.71 10.16 -2.86
CA TYR A 45 1.88 8.97 -3.04
C TYR A 45 2.31 7.98 -4.11
N HIS A 46 3.50 8.16 -4.69
CA HIS A 46 4.01 7.18 -5.62
C HIS A 46 4.67 5.98 -4.91
N VAL A 47 4.51 4.80 -5.48
CA VAL A 47 5.21 3.57 -5.04
C VAL A 47 6.72 3.72 -5.24
N ARG A 48 7.54 3.16 -4.34
CA ARG A 48 9.00 3.06 -4.52
C ARG A 48 9.49 1.63 -4.72
N ASN A 49 10.66 1.51 -5.32
CA ASN A 49 11.34 0.25 -5.62
C ASN A 49 11.69 -0.52 -4.34
N LEU A 50 12.03 0.17 -3.25
CA LEU A 50 12.32 -0.44 -1.96
C LEU A 50 11.09 -1.15 -1.39
N ASP A 51 9.92 -0.53 -1.51
CA ASP A 51 8.66 -1.12 -1.03
C ASP A 51 8.32 -2.40 -1.80
N HIS A 52 8.44 -2.35 -3.13
CA HIS A 52 8.33 -3.52 -4.00
C HIS A 52 9.37 -4.59 -3.64
N PHE A 53 10.63 -4.20 -3.44
CA PHE A 53 11.71 -5.12 -3.13
C PHE A 53 11.49 -5.85 -1.81
N ARG A 54 11.06 -5.15 -0.76
CA ARG A 54 10.72 -5.74 0.55
C ARG A 54 9.57 -6.75 0.41
N LEU A 55 8.48 -6.37 -0.26
CA LEU A 55 7.35 -7.27 -0.48
C LEU A 55 7.77 -8.51 -1.27
N ARG A 56 8.63 -8.38 -2.28
CA ARG A 56 9.16 -9.51 -3.04
C ARG A 56 9.93 -10.53 -2.18
N GLN A 57 10.42 -10.15 -1.00
CA GLN A 57 11.08 -11.09 -0.08
C GLN A 57 10.09 -11.97 0.70
N LEU A 58 8.79 -11.71 0.58
CA LEU A 58 7.74 -12.61 1.09
C LEU A 58 7.42 -13.74 0.12
N ARG A 59 8.11 -13.78 -1.04
CA ARG A 59 7.92 -14.85 -2.01
C ARG A 59 8.30 -16.20 -1.37
N PRO A 60 7.62 -17.29 -1.78
CA PRO A 60 7.95 -18.64 -1.33
C PRO A 60 9.42 -18.99 -1.61
N LYS A 61 9.89 -20.08 -1.00
CA LYS A 61 11.17 -20.67 -1.40
C LYS A 61 11.13 -21.05 -2.88
N ASP A 62 12.29 -21.09 -3.52
CA ASP A 62 12.34 -21.30 -4.98
C ASP A 62 11.83 -22.69 -5.39
N ASP A 63 11.91 -23.66 -4.49
CA ASP A 63 11.33 -25.01 -4.61
C ASP A 63 9.85 -25.08 -4.21
N ASP A 64 9.31 -24.11 -3.47
CA ASP A 64 7.90 -24.03 -3.13
C ASP A 64 7.06 -23.54 -4.32
N LYS A 65 6.56 -24.52 -5.07
CA LYS A 65 5.71 -24.31 -6.23
C LYS A 65 4.22 -24.51 -5.96
N SER A 66 3.80 -24.67 -4.71
CA SER A 66 2.40 -24.98 -4.34
C SER A 66 1.78 -23.99 -3.35
N GLY A 67 2.58 -23.27 -2.57
CA GLY A 67 2.10 -22.39 -1.50
C GLY A 67 1.56 -21.04 -1.96
N ASN A 68 0.54 -20.56 -1.26
CA ASN A 68 0.09 -19.16 -1.26
C ASN A 68 0.53 -18.52 0.08
N PRO A 69 1.70 -17.86 0.14
CA PRO A 69 2.26 -17.33 1.39
C PRO A 69 1.48 -16.14 1.94
N ILE A 70 0.66 -15.48 1.13
CA ILE A 70 -0.15 -14.32 1.47
C ILE A 70 -1.61 -14.65 1.18
N ASP A 71 -2.50 -14.37 2.14
CA ASP A 71 -3.93 -14.60 1.95
C ASP A 71 -4.56 -13.46 1.16
N ILE A 72 -4.26 -12.21 1.55
CA ILE A 72 -4.85 -11.02 0.96
C ILE A 72 -3.75 -10.03 0.63
N MET A 73 -3.69 -9.58 -0.62
CA MET A 73 -2.85 -8.47 -1.06
C MET A 73 -3.74 -7.27 -1.42
N ILE A 74 -3.39 -6.09 -0.92
CA ILE A 74 -4.14 -4.85 -1.15
C ILE A 74 -3.25 -3.84 -1.85
N THR A 75 -3.72 -3.29 -2.96
CA THR A 75 -3.08 -2.17 -3.67
C THR A 75 -4.09 -1.09 -3.98
N HIS A 76 -3.64 0.14 -4.23
CA HIS A 76 -4.57 1.15 -4.76
C HIS A 76 -4.76 0.96 -6.26
N ASP A 77 -3.66 1.01 -7.02
CA ASP A 77 -3.68 0.75 -8.45
C ASP A 77 -3.71 -0.75 -8.79
N TRP A 78 -4.14 -1.06 -10.01
CA TRP A 78 -4.26 -2.44 -10.47
C TRP A 78 -2.88 -3.03 -10.79
N PRO A 79 -2.65 -4.34 -10.60
CA PRO A 79 -1.49 -5.02 -11.14
C PRO A 79 -1.44 -4.88 -12.66
N GLY A 80 -0.27 -4.61 -13.21
CA GLY A 80 -0.08 -4.57 -14.67
C GLY A 80 -0.48 -5.91 -15.31
N GLY A 81 -1.27 -5.84 -16.39
CA GLY A 81 -1.75 -7.02 -17.13
C GLY A 81 -2.95 -7.75 -16.53
N ILE A 82 -3.53 -7.27 -15.41
CA ILE A 82 -4.65 -7.98 -14.77
C ILE A 82 -5.92 -8.04 -15.64
N ALA A 83 -6.10 -7.10 -16.56
CA ALA A 83 -7.22 -7.04 -17.49
C ALA A 83 -7.26 -8.25 -18.46
N ASP A 84 -6.14 -8.95 -18.64
CA ASP A 84 -6.08 -10.14 -19.50
C ASP A 84 -6.69 -11.39 -18.86
N TYR A 85 -7.05 -11.32 -17.56
CA TYR A 85 -7.52 -12.45 -16.76
C TYR A 85 -9.01 -12.37 -16.37
N GLY A 86 -9.76 -11.43 -16.94
CA GLY A 86 -11.22 -11.27 -16.73
C GLY A 86 -11.95 -10.87 -18.01
N ASP A 87 -13.17 -10.33 -17.88
CA ASP A 87 -13.99 -9.91 -19.02
C ASP A 87 -13.56 -8.52 -19.54
N VAL A 88 -12.50 -8.52 -20.35
CA VAL A 88 -11.96 -7.28 -20.95
C VAL A 88 -12.96 -6.58 -21.88
N GLU A 89 -13.87 -7.31 -22.52
CA GLU A 89 -14.90 -6.73 -23.39
C GLU A 89 -15.94 -5.96 -22.58
N HIS A 90 -16.29 -6.43 -21.39
CA HIS A 90 -17.06 -5.64 -20.42
C HIS A 90 -16.33 -4.34 -20.03
N LEU A 91 -15.03 -4.43 -19.75
CA LEU A 91 -14.23 -3.26 -19.40
C LEU A 91 -14.20 -2.22 -20.53
N PHE A 92 -14.06 -2.65 -21.79
CA PHE A 92 -14.11 -1.76 -22.96
C PHE A 92 -15.49 -1.13 -23.19
N ARG A 93 -16.57 -1.83 -22.83
CA ARG A 93 -17.93 -1.25 -22.90
C ARG A 93 -18.11 -0.11 -21.90
N ILE A 94 -17.59 -0.25 -20.68
CA ILE A 94 -17.70 0.77 -19.63
C ILE A 94 -16.72 1.92 -19.87
N LYS A 95 -15.45 1.61 -20.16
CA LYS A 95 -14.37 2.60 -20.28
C LYS A 95 -13.55 2.36 -21.55
N LYS A 96 -14.09 2.81 -22.68
CA LYS A 96 -13.47 2.67 -24.01
C LYS A 96 -12.02 3.15 -24.08
N PHE A 97 -11.67 4.20 -23.33
CA PHE A 97 -10.31 4.77 -23.31
C PHE A 97 -9.25 3.85 -22.70
N LEU A 98 -9.64 2.85 -21.89
CA LEU A 98 -8.70 1.87 -21.34
C LEU A 98 -8.15 0.91 -22.40
N LYS A 99 -8.78 0.86 -23.58
CA LYS A 99 -8.42 -0.08 -24.65
C LYS A 99 -6.98 0.10 -25.10
N ASP A 100 -6.56 1.32 -25.38
CA ASP A 100 -5.21 1.61 -25.86
C ASP A 100 -4.17 1.32 -24.77
N ASP A 101 -4.48 1.62 -23.51
CA ASP A 101 -3.58 1.36 -22.38
C ASP A 101 -3.44 -0.13 -22.07
N ILE A 102 -4.51 -0.91 -22.20
CA ILE A 102 -4.48 -2.37 -22.04
C ILE A 102 -3.69 -2.99 -23.19
N GLN A 103 -4.01 -2.65 -24.45
CA GLN A 103 -3.34 -3.22 -25.62
C GLN A 103 -1.86 -2.86 -25.69
N SER A 104 -1.47 -1.68 -25.18
CA SER A 104 -0.07 -1.27 -25.10
C SER A 104 0.64 -1.70 -23.82
N GLY A 105 -0.03 -2.43 -22.92
CA GLY A 105 0.54 -2.93 -21.66
C GLY A 105 0.89 -1.84 -20.65
N LYS A 106 0.28 -0.66 -20.77
CA LYS A 106 0.49 0.50 -19.90
C LYS A 106 -0.49 0.58 -18.74
N LEU A 107 -1.61 -0.13 -18.81
CA LEU A 107 -2.60 -0.12 -17.74
C LEU A 107 -2.03 -0.79 -16.48
N GLY A 108 -2.13 -0.07 -15.37
CA GLY A 108 -1.78 -0.57 -14.05
C GLY A 108 -0.30 -0.46 -13.71
N ASN A 109 0.06 -1.11 -12.62
CA ASN A 109 1.34 -1.03 -11.95
C ASN A 109 2.20 -2.24 -12.33
N PRO A 110 3.27 -2.05 -13.14
CA PRO A 110 4.12 -3.16 -13.56
C PRO A 110 4.89 -3.79 -12.40
N ALA A 111 5.14 -3.05 -11.31
CA ALA A 111 5.78 -3.60 -10.11
C ALA A 111 4.79 -4.51 -9.35
N ALA A 112 3.54 -4.08 -9.18
CA ALA A 112 2.48 -4.92 -8.62
C ALA A 112 2.19 -6.16 -9.48
N GLY A 113 2.23 -6.04 -10.81
CA GLY A 113 2.09 -7.18 -11.72
C GLY A 113 3.17 -8.26 -11.51
N LYS A 114 4.41 -7.87 -11.22
CA LYS A 114 5.47 -8.82 -10.83
C LYS A 114 5.17 -9.48 -9.50
N LEU A 115 4.80 -8.70 -8.48
CA LEU A 115 4.44 -9.23 -7.15
C LEU A 115 3.25 -10.21 -7.21
N LEU A 116 2.25 -9.98 -8.07
CA LEU A 116 1.12 -10.88 -8.27
C LEU A 116 1.57 -12.30 -8.63
N HIS A 117 2.53 -12.42 -9.55
CA HIS A 117 3.05 -13.72 -9.98
C HIS A 117 4.10 -14.31 -9.03
N GLU A 118 4.86 -13.48 -8.32
CA GLU A 118 5.89 -13.94 -7.37
C GLU A 118 5.31 -14.35 -6.00
N LEU A 119 4.35 -13.58 -5.47
CA LEU A 119 3.75 -13.80 -4.15
C LEU A 119 2.54 -14.71 -4.20
N ARG A 120 1.85 -14.80 -5.35
CA ARG A 120 0.69 -15.69 -5.56
C ARG A 120 -0.35 -15.58 -4.42
N PRO A 121 -0.86 -14.39 -4.06
CA PRO A 121 -1.80 -14.29 -2.95
C PRO A 121 -3.13 -14.97 -3.28
N LYS A 122 -3.91 -15.40 -2.29
CA LYS A 122 -5.25 -15.99 -2.57
C LYS A 122 -6.21 -14.94 -3.11
N TYR A 123 -6.16 -13.73 -2.55
CA TYR A 123 -6.94 -12.57 -2.99
C TYR A 123 -6.03 -11.39 -3.32
N TRP A 124 -6.39 -10.65 -4.37
CA TRP A 124 -5.80 -9.36 -4.70
C TRP A 124 -6.90 -8.31 -4.82
N LEU A 125 -6.89 -7.31 -3.95
CA LEU A 125 -7.91 -6.27 -3.87
C LEU A 125 -7.32 -4.93 -4.33
N ALA A 126 -7.99 -4.27 -5.28
CA ALA A 126 -7.54 -2.99 -5.82
C ALA A 126 -8.68 -1.97 -6.03
N ALA A 127 -8.35 -0.74 -6.41
CA ALA A 127 -9.31 0.32 -6.70
C ALA A 127 -8.82 1.19 -7.87
N HIS A 128 -8.84 2.51 -7.71
CA HIS A 128 -8.26 3.53 -8.61
C HIS A 128 -8.99 3.77 -9.94
N LEU A 129 -9.31 2.73 -10.71
CA LEU A 129 -9.89 2.89 -12.06
C LEU A 129 -11.39 3.22 -12.07
N HIS A 130 -12.03 3.26 -10.89
CA HIS A 130 -13.46 3.54 -10.72
C HIS A 130 -14.31 2.63 -11.61
N VAL A 131 -14.08 1.33 -11.46
CA VAL A 131 -14.83 0.26 -12.13
C VAL A 131 -14.67 -1.03 -11.33
N ALA A 132 -15.79 -1.71 -11.10
CA ALA A 132 -15.76 -3.04 -10.54
C ALA A 132 -15.30 -4.05 -11.60
N TYR A 133 -14.33 -4.88 -11.24
CA TYR A 133 -13.75 -5.84 -12.15
C TYR A 133 -13.25 -7.05 -11.38
N ALA A 134 -13.59 -8.24 -11.90
CA ALA A 134 -13.16 -9.50 -11.33
C ALA A 134 -12.30 -10.24 -12.35
N ALA A 135 -11.21 -10.83 -11.86
CA ALA A 135 -10.30 -11.62 -12.68
C ALA A 135 -9.77 -12.82 -11.89
N LEU A 136 -9.40 -13.88 -12.60
CA LEU A 136 -8.85 -15.10 -12.01
C LEU A 136 -7.49 -15.39 -12.62
N VAL A 137 -6.44 -15.28 -11.81
CA VAL A 137 -5.05 -15.41 -12.27
C VAL A 137 -4.53 -16.81 -11.94
N PRO A 138 -4.37 -17.71 -12.92
CA PRO A 138 -3.82 -19.02 -12.68
C PRO A 138 -2.30 -18.93 -12.48
N HIS A 139 -1.79 -19.63 -11.46
CA HIS A 139 -0.35 -19.77 -11.25
C HIS A 139 0.16 -21.05 -11.89
N LYS A 140 1.35 -21.01 -12.48
CA LYS A 140 1.94 -22.18 -13.14
C LYS A 140 2.28 -23.26 -12.11
N ALA A 141 1.90 -24.50 -12.41
CA ALA A 141 2.45 -25.67 -11.72
C ALA A 141 3.89 -25.92 -12.21
N SER A 142 4.71 -26.56 -11.38
CA SER A 142 6.05 -27.02 -11.79
C SER A 142 6.09 -28.54 -11.65
N GLY A 143 6.22 -29.24 -12.78
CA GLY A 143 6.20 -30.70 -12.81
C GLY A 143 4.90 -31.30 -12.25
N ASP A 144 5.03 -32.36 -11.45
CA ASP A 144 3.92 -33.11 -10.84
C ASP A 144 3.43 -32.52 -9.50
N ALA A 145 3.99 -31.40 -9.05
CA ALA A 145 3.59 -30.77 -7.79
C ALA A 145 2.18 -30.15 -7.89
N PRO A 146 1.40 -30.16 -6.79
CA PRO A 146 0.11 -29.49 -6.76
C PRO A 146 0.25 -28.00 -7.07
N ARG A 147 -0.63 -27.48 -7.93
CA ARG A 147 -0.65 -26.08 -8.36
C ARG A 147 -1.04 -25.16 -7.19
N PRO A 148 -0.46 -23.95 -7.06
CA PRO A 148 -0.97 -22.95 -6.14
C PRO A 148 -2.40 -22.59 -6.48
N GLN A 149 -3.17 -22.18 -5.46
CA GLN A 149 -4.52 -21.67 -5.72
C GLN A 149 -4.43 -20.42 -6.59
N PRO A 150 -5.31 -20.27 -7.58
CA PRO A 150 -5.34 -19.06 -8.41
C PRO A 150 -5.62 -17.83 -7.55
N THR A 151 -5.05 -16.68 -7.93
CA THR A 151 -5.37 -15.41 -7.27
C THR A 151 -6.72 -14.92 -7.78
N LYS A 152 -7.64 -14.66 -6.85
CA LYS A 152 -8.91 -13.99 -7.12
C LYS A 152 -8.68 -12.48 -7.02
N PHE A 153 -8.73 -11.80 -8.16
CA PHE A 153 -8.63 -10.35 -8.22
C PHE A 153 -10.02 -9.72 -8.16
N LEU A 154 -10.14 -8.65 -7.39
CA LEU A 154 -11.33 -7.81 -7.34
C LEU A 154 -10.91 -6.33 -7.26
N SER A 155 -11.51 -5.52 -8.12
CA SER A 155 -11.53 -4.07 -7.95
C SER A 155 -12.92 -3.56 -7.67
N LEU A 156 -12.99 -2.41 -6.99
CA LEU A 156 -14.25 -1.73 -6.69
C LEU A 156 -14.30 -0.34 -7.33
N ASP A 157 -15.52 0.16 -7.50
CA ASP A 157 -15.80 1.51 -7.98
C ASP A 157 -15.71 2.55 -6.84
N LYS A 158 -15.80 3.83 -7.19
CA LYS A 158 -15.83 4.94 -6.23
C LYS A 158 -17.16 4.93 -5.46
N PRO A 159 -17.19 5.30 -4.16
CA PRO A 159 -18.40 5.37 -3.35
C PRO A 159 -19.33 6.51 -3.80
N ILE A 160 -20.01 6.28 -4.91
CA ILE A 160 -21.00 7.14 -5.55
C ILE A 160 -22.29 6.31 -5.66
N PRO A 161 -23.48 6.92 -5.49
CA PRO A 161 -24.74 6.23 -5.68
C PRO A 161 -24.77 5.41 -6.97
N GLN A 162 -25.40 4.24 -6.92
CA GLN A 162 -25.59 3.32 -8.06
C GLN A 162 -24.30 2.72 -8.66
N ARG A 163 -23.17 2.82 -7.95
CA ARG A 163 -21.89 2.19 -8.35
C ARG A 163 -21.56 0.99 -7.47
N GLN A 164 -20.81 0.04 -8.02
CA GLN A 164 -20.35 -1.16 -7.30
C GLN A 164 -19.10 -0.85 -6.47
N PHE A 165 -19.28 -0.11 -5.38
CA PHE A 165 -18.18 0.38 -4.53
C PHE A 165 -17.92 -0.46 -3.27
N LEU A 166 -18.81 -1.39 -2.93
CA LEU A 166 -18.72 -2.23 -1.74
C LEU A 166 -18.95 -3.70 -2.12
N GLN A 167 -18.07 -4.57 -1.62
CA GLN A 167 -18.21 -6.02 -1.70
C GLN A 167 -17.85 -6.62 -0.35
N VAL A 168 -18.67 -7.55 0.12
CA VAL A 168 -18.38 -8.37 1.30
C VAL A 168 -17.82 -9.71 0.82
N LEU A 169 -16.73 -10.14 1.44
CA LEU A 169 -16.05 -11.41 1.14
C LEU A 169 -16.01 -12.28 2.40
N ASP A 170 -16.52 -13.50 2.27
CA ASP A 170 -16.40 -14.51 3.32
C ASP A 170 -15.07 -15.25 3.18
N VAL A 171 -14.18 -15.05 4.15
CA VAL A 171 -12.88 -15.71 4.21
C VAL A 171 -12.86 -16.65 5.40
N ALA A 172 -12.64 -17.94 5.13
CA ALA A 172 -12.57 -18.95 6.16
C ALA A 172 -11.33 -18.74 7.05
N VAL A 173 -11.55 -18.74 8.36
CA VAL A 173 -10.54 -18.69 9.42
C VAL A 173 -10.83 -19.79 10.44
N ALA A 174 -9.86 -20.12 11.30
CA ALA A 174 -10.11 -21.06 12.39
C ALA A 174 -11.16 -20.49 13.37
N GLU A 175 -11.99 -21.35 13.96
CA GLU A 175 -13.07 -20.92 14.86
C GLU A 175 -12.54 -20.22 16.12
N ASP A 176 -11.37 -20.63 16.60
CA ASP A 176 -10.65 -20.09 17.75
C ASP A 176 -9.63 -19.00 17.36
N ALA A 177 -9.62 -18.56 16.11
CA ALA A 177 -8.68 -17.54 15.64
C ALA A 177 -8.91 -16.21 16.38
N GLU A 178 -7.84 -15.71 17.00
CA GLU A 178 -7.89 -14.43 17.70
C GLU A 178 -8.09 -13.28 16.69
N LYS A 179 -9.17 -12.52 16.87
CA LYS A 179 -9.55 -11.39 16.02
C LYS A 179 -8.84 -10.11 16.46
N ARG A 180 -7.51 -10.15 16.48
CA ARG A 180 -6.64 -9.01 16.80
C ARG A 180 -5.57 -8.86 15.74
N LEU A 181 -5.09 -7.62 15.58
CA LEU A 181 -4.05 -7.29 14.62
C LEU A 181 -2.67 -7.54 15.24
N SER A 182 -1.81 -8.23 14.52
CA SER A 182 -0.42 -8.46 14.92
C SER A 182 0.55 -8.23 13.77
N TYR A 183 1.80 -7.95 14.12
CA TYR A 183 2.91 -7.88 13.19
C TYR A 183 3.29 -9.29 12.71
N ASP A 184 3.68 -9.40 11.44
CA ASP A 184 4.25 -10.63 10.89
C ASP A 184 5.77 -10.67 11.13
N GLU A 185 6.27 -11.75 11.75
CA GLU A 185 7.71 -11.88 12.06
C GLU A 185 8.60 -11.82 10.82
N GLN A 186 8.18 -12.42 9.70
CA GLN A 186 8.96 -12.39 8.46
C GLN A 186 9.05 -10.97 7.93
N TRP A 187 7.95 -10.22 8.01
CA TRP A 187 7.94 -8.81 7.63
C TRP A 187 8.85 -7.96 8.50
N LEU A 188 8.81 -8.13 9.82
CA LEU A 188 9.71 -7.43 10.74
C LEU A 188 11.18 -7.75 10.45
N ALA A 189 11.51 -9.01 10.16
CA ALA A 189 12.86 -9.41 9.75
C ALA A 189 13.28 -8.77 8.42
N ILE A 190 12.38 -8.71 7.44
CA ILE A 190 12.63 -8.02 6.15
C ILE A 190 12.90 -6.53 6.41
N LEU A 191 12.10 -5.86 7.23
CA LEU A 191 12.31 -4.45 7.56
C LEU A 191 13.69 -4.21 8.19
N ARG A 192 14.11 -5.05 9.15
CA ARG A 192 15.44 -4.96 9.77
C ARG A 192 16.58 -5.19 8.78
N THR A 193 16.53 -6.30 8.06
CA THR A 193 17.62 -6.70 7.15
C THR A 193 17.75 -5.79 5.92
N THR A 194 16.69 -5.02 5.59
CA THR A 194 16.68 -4.07 4.46
C THR A 194 16.67 -2.61 4.92
N ASP A 195 16.97 -2.33 6.19
CA ASP A 195 16.93 -0.97 6.74
C ASP A 195 17.97 -0.05 6.10
N ALA A 196 19.15 -0.59 5.75
CA ALA A 196 20.23 0.15 5.11
C ALA A 196 19.85 0.79 3.76
N PHE A 197 18.74 0.35 3.14
CA PHE A 197 18.22 0.92 1.89
C PHE A 197 17.20 2.04 2.12
N THR A 198 16.74 2.25 3.36
CA THR A 198 15.83 3.36 3.71
C THR A 198 16.55 4.69 3.50
N SER A 199 15.98 5.58 2.68
CA SER A 199 16.57 6.89 2.38
C SER A 199 15.52 7.98 2.34
N ALA A 200 15.86 9.11 2.99
CA ALA A 200 15.10 10.35 2.96
C ALA A 200 15.54 11.32 1.84
N GLU A 201 16.52 10.92 1.02
CA GLU A 201 17.09 11.79 0.00
C GLU A 201 16.40 11.62 -1.35
N ARG A 202 16.34 12.70 -2.13
CA ARG A 202 15.93 12.68 -3.54
C ARG A 202 17.05 12.12 -4.42
N LYS A 203 17.41 10.87 -4.18
CA LYS A 203 18.43 10.13 -4.93
C LYS A 203 17.94 8.73 -5.25
N SER A 204 18.45 8.19 -6.36
CA SER A 204 18.14 6.83 -6.76
C SER A 204 18.68 5.84 -5.73
N VAL A 205 17.81 4.99 -5.20
CA VAL A 205 18.16 3.89 -4.31
C VAL A 205 18.41 2.67 -5.18
N TYR A 206 19.67 2.22 -5.21
CA TYR A 206 20.06 1.01 -5.92
C TYR A 206 19.90 -0.20 -5.02
N LEU A 207 19.13 -1.18 -5.48
CA LEU A 207 18.81 -2.40 -4.74
C LEU A 207 19.49 -3.60 -5.38
N PRO A 208 19.90 -4.61 -4.59
CA PRO A 208 20.52 -5.81 -5.14
C PRO A 208 19.61 -6.51 -6.15
N ASN A 209 20.13 -6.81 -7.33
CA ASN A 209 19.39 -7.51 -8.39
C ASN A 209 19.92 -8.95 -8.57
N PRO A 210 19.05 -9.97 -8.58
CA PRO A 210 19.45 -11.35 -8.85
C PRO A 210 20.14 -11.57 -10.20
N GLY A 211 19.91 -10.69 -11.20
CA GLY A 211 20.47 -10.80 -12.54
C GLY A 211 21.88 -10.22 -12.72
N ASP A 212 22.43 -9.56 -11.70
CA ASP A 212 23.77 -8.97 -11.79
C ASP A 212 24.83 -10.08 -11.74
N LYS A 213 25.67 -10.13 -12.79
CA LYS A 213 26.76 -11.12 -12.91
C LYS A 213 27.76 -10.90 -11.76
N GLU A 214 28.01 -11.99 -11.04
CA GLU A 214 28.95 -12.13 -9.92
C GLU A 214 28.50 -11.54 -8.57
N GLU A 215 28.82 -12.28 -7.51
CA GLU A 215 28.91 -11.80 -6.14
C GLU A 215 30.20 -10.99 -6.01
N GLU A 216 30.33 -9.86 -6.71
CA GLU A 216 31.41 -8.92 -6.38
C GLU A 216 31.16 -8.46 -4.93
N ASN A 217 31.99 -8.96 -4.01
CA ASN A 217 32.11 -8.60 -2.60
C ASN A 217 31.10 -9.19 -1.59
N GLY A 218 30.47 -10.35 -1.85
CA GLY A 218 29.67 -11.04 -0.82
C GLY A 218 28.39 -10.29 -0.38
N THR A 219 27.90 -9.38 -1.21
CA THR A 219 26.68 -8.60 -0.94
C THR A 219 25.45 -9.51 -1.00
N ARG A 220 24.72 -9.66 0.12
CA ARG A 220 23.45 -10.40 0.19
C ARG A 220 22.47 -9.89 -0.87
N LYS A 221 22.01 -10.78 -1.76
CA LYS A 221 21.04 -10.46 -2.83
C LYS A 221 19.61 -10.89 -2.49
N ASP A 222 19.47 -11.93 -1.68
CA ASP A 222 18.19 -12.47 -1.24
C ASP A 222 17.96 -12.17 0.24
N PHE A 223 16.88 -11.42 0.51
CA PHE A 223 16.52 -10.94 1.85
C PHE A 223 15.29 -11.67 2.38
N ARG A 224 14.94 -12.82 1.79
CA ARG A 224 14.05 -13.79 2.46
C ARG A 224 14.60 -14.08 3.86
N PRO A 225 13.79 -13.96 4.93
CA PRO A 225 14.25 -14.19 6.29
C PRO A 225 14.83 -15.59 6.48
N THR A 226 16.05 -15.65 7.00
CA THR A 226 16.71 -16.88 7.42
C THR A 226 16.36 -17.22 8.88
N ALA A 227 16.72 -18.42 9.32
CA ALA A 227 16.55 -18.81 10.73
C ALA A 227 17.36 -17.92 11.67
N GLU A 228 18.53 -17.43 11.22
CA GLU A 228 19.37 -16.48 11.96
C GLU A 228 18.69 -15.11 12.07
N ASP A 229 18.18 -14.56 10.96
CA ASP A 229 17.47 -13.27 10.97
C ASP A 229 16.27 -13.28 11.93
N LEU A 230 15.51 -14.39 11.96
CA LEU A 230 14.38 -14.57 12.85
C LEU A 230 14.80 -14.75 14.32
N ALA A 231 15.92 -15.42 14.58
CA ALA A 231 16.46 -15.56 15.92
C ALA A 231 16.95 -14.22 16.48
N GLU A 232 17.66 -13.43 15.67
CA GLU A 232 18.07 -12.07 16.03
C GLU A 232 16.87 -11.15 16.24
N LEU A 233 15.85 -11.24 15.38
CA LEU A 233 14.61 -10.49 15.57
C LEU A 233 13.99 -10.81 16.94
N ARG A 234 13.79 -12.08 17.28
CA ARG A 234 13.20 -12.48 18.56
C ARG A 234 14.05 -12.09 19.76
N ALA A 235 15.37 -12.02 19.61
CA ALA A 235 16.26 -11.47 20.63
C ALA A 235 16.05 -9.95 20.83
N GLN A 236 15.78 -9.21 19.75
CA GLN A 236 15.51 -7.77 19.78
C GLN A 236 14.13 -7.42 20.36
N ILE A 237 13.07 -8.10 19.90
CA ILE A 237 11.69 -7.74 20.25
C ILE A 237 11.11 -8.55 21.42
N GLY A 238 11.84 -9.55 21.90
CA GLY A 238 11.37 -10.56 22.85
C GLY A 238 10.62 -11.71 22.14
N ALA A 239 10.75 -12.93 22.67
CA ALA A 239 10.17 -14.13 22.06
C ALA A 239 8.68 -14.36 22.39
N GLU A 240 8.07 -13.46 23.16
CA GLU A 240 6.66 -13.57 23.58
C GLU A 240 5.73 -13.14 22.45
N ALA A 241 4.74 -13.98 22.12
CA ALA A 241 3.74 -13.69 21.08
C ALA A 241 2.99 -12.36 21.34
N GLU A 242 2.81 -12.01 22.62
CA GLU A 242 2.17 -10.75 23.04
C GLU A 242 2.89 -9.51 22.48
N ASN A 243 4.20 -9.59 22.26
CA ASN A 243 4.99 -8.48 21.72
C ASN A 243 4.72 -8.21 20.24
N LEU A 244 4.11 -9.16 19.52
CA LEU A 244 3.72 -8.98 18.13
C LEU A 244 2.34 -8.32 18.00
N HIS A 245 1.55 -8.19 19.06
CA HIS A 245 0.25 -7.55 18.97
C HIS A 245 0.37 -6.04 18.79
N ILE A 246 -0.42 -5.49 17.87
CA ILE A 246 -0.49 -4.06 17.64
C ILE A 246 -1.36 -3.42 18.72
N LYS A 247 -0.72 -2.66 19.61
CA LYS A 247 -1.37 -1.94 20.70
C LYS A 247 -1.99 -0.65 20.18
N THR A 248 -3.32 -0.62 20.06
CA THR A 248 -4.06 0.55 19.55
C THR A 248 -4.42 1.56 20.64
N ASP A 249 -4.38 1.14 21.91
CA ASP A 249 -4.62 1.95 23.09
C ASP A 249 -3.52 3.00 23.35
N THR A 250 -2.35 2.85 22.72
CA THR A 250 -1.23 3.80 22.82
C THR A 250 -1.27 4.91 21.75
N PHE A 251 -2.27 4.90 20.87
CA PHE A 251 -2.35 5.83 19.75
C PHE A 251 -2.67 7.25 20.26
N ARG A 252 -1.93 8.24 19.76
CA ARG A 252 -2.03 9.64 20.16
C ARG A 252 -2.29 10.53 18.96
N GLN A 253 -3.12 11.54 19.15
CA GLN A 253 -3.39 12.52 18.11
C GLN A 253 -2.18 13.44 17.93
N THR A 254 -1.59 13.45 16.73
CA THR A 254 -0.37 14.21 16.41
C THR A 254 -0.65 15.53 15.73
N ALA A 255 -1.67 15.59 14.87
CA ALA A 255 -2.08 16.79 14.16
C ALA A 255 -3.40 17.36 14.73
N PRO A 256 -3.57 18.69 14.75
CA PRO A 256 -4.81 19.31 15.21
C PRO A 256 -6.00 18.88 14.34
N PRO A 257 -7.18 18.66 14.92
CA PRO A 257 -8.35 18.27 14.14
C PRO A 257 -8.91 19.49 13.39
N LEU A 258 -9.40 19.27 12.17
CA LEU A 258 -10.20 20.26 11.47
C LEU A 258 -11.60 20.29 12.10
N LYS A 259 -11.89 21.28 12.95
CA LYS A 259 -13.16 21.36 13.69
C LYS A 259 -14.34 21.88 12.84
N LEU A 260 -14.09 22.78 11.88
CA LEU A 260 -15.12 23.38 11.02
C LEU A 260 -14.59 23.58 9.60
N VAL A 261 -15.41 23.25 8.60
CA VAL A 261 -15.14 23.53 7.19
C VAL A 261 -15.70 24.90 6.83
N THR A 262 -14.89 25.93 6.94
CA THR A 262 -15.22 27.32 6.55
C THR A 262 -14.38 27.74 5.33
N GLU A 263 -14.76 28.83 4.65
CA GLU A 263 -13.92 29.40 3.57
C GLU A 263 -12.51 29.77 4.06
N GLN A 264 -12.39 30.24 5.31
CA GLN A 264 -11.10 30.49 5.96
C GLN A 264 -10.33 29.18 6.23
N ALA A 265 -11.02 28.10 6.60
CA ALA A 265 -10.39 26.79 6.81
C ALA A 265 -9.85 26.17 5.51
N LYS A 266 -10.39 26.56 4.35
CA LYS A 266 -9.86 26.19 3.03
C LYS A 266 -8.56 26.93 2.68
N MET A 267 -8.26 28.03 3.39
CA MET A 267 -7.08 28.88 3.16
C MET A 267 -5.94 28.62 4.17
N VAL A 268 -5.99 27.51 4.90
CA VAL A 268 -4.98 27.16 5.92
C VAL A 268 -3.63 26.94 5.23
N PRO A 269 -2.53 27.56 5.72
CA PRO A 269 -1.20 27.34 5.16
C PRO A 269 -0.77 25.88 5.28
N SER A 270 0.25 25.49 4.51
CA SER A 270 0.80 24.13 4.58
C SER A 270 1.11 23.74 6.03
N SER A 271 0.59 22.60 6.46
CA SER A 271 0.75 22.14 7.83
C SER A 271 2.22 21.87 8.15
N ALA A 272 2.63 22.20 9.38
CA ALA A 272 3.92 21.79 9.89
C ALA A 272 4.05 20.25 9.89
N TYR A 273 5.28 19.75 9.90
CA TYR A 273 5.54 18.33 10.04
C TYR A 273 5.39 17.91 11.51
N TYR A 274 4.46 17.02 11.82
CA TYR A 274 4.26 16.52 13.19
C TYR A 274 4.89 15.14 13.37
N ARG A 275 5.77 14.99 14.36
CA ARG A 275 6.38 13.70 14.68
C ARG A 275 5.32 12.75 15.24
N ASN A 276 5.22 11.56 14.65
CA ASN A 276 4.34 10.50 15.12
C ASN A 276 5.05 9.63 16.18
N PRO A 277 4.62 9.63 17.45
CA PRO A 277 5.29 8.87 18.50
C PRO A 277 5.16 7.36 18.30
N GLN A 278 4.05 6.85 17.75
CA GLN A 278 3.87 5.43 17.48
C GLN A 278 4.91 4.91 16.46
N THR A 279 5.21 5.72 15.44
CA THR A 279 6.24 5.36 14.45
C THR A 279 7.63 5.40 15.05
N ALA A 280 7.93 6.42 15.86
CA ALA A 280 9.21 6.54 16.53
C ALA A 280 9.46 5.37 17.51
N GLU A 281 8.45 5.02 18.31
CA GLU A 281 8.49 3.88 19.24
C GLU A 281 8.63 2.55 18.49
N PHE A 282 7.89 2.36 17.39
CA PHE A 282 8.00 1.17 16.55
C PHE A 282 9.41 1.01 15.96
N CYS A 283 9.97 2.08 15.37
CA CYS A 283 11.32 2.05 14.78
C CYS A 283 12.37 1.77 15.85
N GLN A 284 12.24 2.37 17.04
CA GLN A 284 13.15 2.12 18.17
C GLN A 284 13.05 0.68 18.68
N TRP A 285 11.83 0.17 18.88
CA TRP A 285 11.57 -1.20 19.32
C TRP A 285 12.16 -2.22 18.37
N LEU A 286 11.95 -2.03 17.06
CA LEU A 286 12.45 -2.95 16.02
C LEU A 286 13.95 -2.76 15.73
N GLY A 287 14.53 -1.62 16.11
CA GLY A 287 15.92 -1.27 15.84
C GLY A 287 16.19 -0.90 14.39
N ILE A 288 15.30 -0.13 13.76
CA ILE A 288 15.44 0.36 12.38
C ILE A 288 15.42 1.89 12.31
N GLY A 289 15.87 2.44 11.18
CA GLY A 289 15.81 3.86 10.89
C GLY A 289 14.38 4.41 10.91
N ASP A 290 14.19 5.54 11.60
CA ASP A 290 12.93 6.31 11.57
C ASP A 290 12.97 7.31 10.41
N LEU A 291 12.30 6.96 9.30
CA LEU A 291 12.20 7.81 8.12
C LEU A 291 11.61 9.20 8.43
N ASN A 292 10.64 9.29 9.34
CA ASN A 292 10.04 10.57 9.71
C ASN A 292 11.06 11.43 10.47
N LYS A 293 11.90 10.81 11.31
CA LYS A 293 13.03 11.50 11.96
C LYS A 293 14.04 11.98 10.92
N MET A 294 14.43 11.15 9.97
CA MET A 294 15.36 11.55 8.89
C MET A 294 14.81 12.74 8.10
N LEU A 295 13.51 12.71 7.74
CA LEU A 295 12.84 13.82 7.04
C LEU A 295 12.82 15.10 7.86
N ILE A 296 12.58 15.01 9.17
CA ILE A 296 12.62 16.15 10.09
C ILE A 296 14.02 16.76 10.18
N GLU A 297 15.07 15.92 10.25
CA GLU A 297 16.45 16.39 10.37
C GLU A 297 16.93 17.17 9.14
N LEU A 298 16.33 16.94 7.97
CA LEU A 298 16.61 17.71 6.75
C LEU A 298 16.12 19.18 6.83
N ASP A 299 15.18 19.49 7.72
CA ASP A 299 14.63 20.85 7.91
C ASP A 299 13.95 20.98 9.28
N PRO A 300 14.77 21.13 10.33
CA PRO A 300 14.27 21.22 11.69
C PRO A 300 13.42 22.49 11.94
N GLY A 301 13.45 23.47 11.03
CA GLY A 301 12.71 24.73 11.17
C GLY A 301 11.20 24.62 10.96
N ASN A 302 10.73 23.54 10.33
CA ASN A 302 9.33 23.36 9.94
C ASN A 302 8.63 22.19 10.64
N VAL A 303 9.07 21.88 11.86
CA VAL A 303 8.51 20.82 12.71
C VAL A 303 7.51 21.44 13.70
N GLY A 304 6.28 20.93 13.69
CA GLY A 304 5.24 21.36 14.62
C GLY A 304 5.29 20.60 15.94
N THR A 305 4.86 21.24 17.02
CA THR A 305 4.57 20.55 18.29
C THR A 305 3.35 19.65 18.07
N ALA A 306 3.49 18.36 18.39
CA ALA A 306 2.39 17.42 18.25
C ALA A 306 1.20 17.78 19.16
N PHE A 307 -0.02 17.57 18.67
CA PHE A 307 -1.25 17.98 19.34
C PHE A 307 -1.39 17.44 20.78
N TYR A 308 -1.05 16.16 21.00
CA TYR A 308 -1.07 15.56 22.34
C TYR A 308 -0.06 16.17 23.35
N LEU A 309 0.88 17.01 22.90
CA LEU A 309 1.82 17.73 23.76
C LEU A 309 1.36 19.17 24.05
N SER A 310 0.48 19.71 23.21
CA SER A 310 -0.02 21.09 23.35
C SER A 310 -1.18 21.21 24.34
N GLU A 311 -1.90 20.11 24.61
CA GLU A 311 -2.94 20.06 25.63
C GLU A 311 -2.39 19.31 26.84
N GLY A 312 -2.11 20.02 27.94
CA GLY A 312 -1.89 19.35 29.23
C GLY A 312 -3.20 18.69 29.66
N ASP A 313 -3.22 17.37 29.80
CA ASP A 313 -4.22 16.53 30.47
C ASP A 313 -5.64 17.14 30.59
N ALA A 314 -6.24 17.53 29.47
CA ALA A 314 -7.65 17.89 29.40
C ALA A 314 -8.41 16.72 28.78
N GLU A 315 -9.26 16.11 29.61
CA GLU A 315 -10.10 14.95 29.35
C GLU A 315 -10.56 14.83 27.88
N THR A 316 -10.18 13.72 27.25
CA THR A 316 -10.67 13.30 25.95
C THR A 316 -12.14 12.92 26.05
N SER A 317 -13.04 13.88 25.86
CA SER A 317 -14.42 13.56 25.51
C SER A 317 -14.43 12.92 24.12
N GLN A 318 -14.59 11.59 24.07
CA GLN A 318 -14.99 10.89 22.86
C GLN A 318 -16.24 11.57 22.32
N VAL A 319 -16.13 12.21 21.16
CA VAL A 319 -17.31 12.59 20.39
C VAL A 319 -17.89 11.28 19.89
N ALA A 320 -18.91 10.78 20.58
CA ALA A 320 -19.79 9.76 20.04
C ALA A 320 -20.34 10.31 18.74
N ALA A 321 -19.84 9.81 17.61
CA ALA A 321 -20.50 9.99 16.33
C ALA A 321 -21.79 9.16 16.42
N ASP A 322 -22.89 9.85 16.63
CA ASP A 322 -24.24 9.33 16.49
C ASP A 322 -24.44 9.02 15.00
N PHE A 323 -24.20 7.77 14.61
CA PHE A 323 -24.62 7.25 13.31
C PHE A 323 -26.10 6.93 13.45
N GLY A 324 -26.93 7.94 13.18
CA GLY A 324 -28.37 7.88 13.36
C GLY A 324 -28.99 6.59 12.78
N ASP A 325 -29.95 6.05 13.53
CA ASP A 325 -30.77 4.90 13.19
C ASP A 325 -31.74 5.23 12.04
N ASP A 326 -31.23 5.38 10.81
CA ASP A 326 -32.06 5.45 9.60
C ASP A 326 -31.71 4.29 8.65
N ASP A 327 -32.46 3.19 8.84
CA ASP A 327 -32.85 2.17 7.87
C ASP A 327 -31.80 1.61 6.90
N PHE A 328 -31.06 0.60 7.38
CA PHE A 328 -30.42 -0.41 6.53
C PHE A 328 -31.49 -1.33 5.90
N VAL A 329 -32.11 -0.91 4.81
CA VAL A 329 -32.82 -1.82 3.89
C VAL A 329 -31.80 -2.36 2.88
N VAL A 330 -31.54 -3.67 2.95
CA VAL A 330 -30.78 -4.39 1.94
C VAL A 330 -31.71 -4.66 0.77
N ASP A 331 -31.61 -3.86 -0.30
CA ASP A 331 -32.27 -4.18 -1.55
C ASP A 331 -31.41 -5.13 -2.40
N ASP A 332 -32.00 -6.29 -2.70
CA ASP A 332 -31.54 -7.28 -3.67
C ASP A 332 -31.86 -6.78 -5.09
N PHE A 333 -30.89 -6.13 -5.75
CA PHE A 333 -31.02 -5.73 -7.14
C PHE A 333 -30.31 -6.69 -8.09
N SER A 334 -30.97 -7.83 -8.32
CA SER A 334 -30.92 -8.44 -9.64
C SER A 334 -31.79 -7.62 -10.61
N ALA A 335 -31.25 -7.35 -11.80
CA ALA A 335 -31.86 -6.64 -12.93
C ALA A 335 -31.94 -5.10 -12.86
N ASN A 336 -30.94 -4.43 -13.44
CA ASN A 336 -31.11 -3.56 -14.62
C ASN A 336 -29.76 -2.99 -15.05
N VAL A 337 -29.21 -3.57 -16.11
CA VAL A 337 -28.03 -3.09 -16.82
C VAL A 337 -28.52 -2.48 -18.12
N ALA A 338 -28.53 -1.16 -18.22
CA ALA A 338 -28.31 -0.36 -19.43
C ALA A 338 -28.67 1.10 -19.13
N GLU A 339 -27.91 2.02 -19.75
CA GLU A 339 -28.10 3.48 -19.74
C GLU A 339 -27.51 4.21 -18.52
N ASP A 340 -26.21 4.49 -18.58
CA ASP A 340 -25.60 5.81 -18.25
C ASP A 340 -24.06 5.73 -18.27
N ALA A 341 -23.51 5.42 -19.45
CA ALA A 341 -22.07 5.41 -19.70
C ALA A 341 -21.58 6.62 -20.53
N GLU A 342 -22.39 7.67 -20.69
CA GLU A 342 -22.05 8.85 -21.49
C GLU A 342 -22.28 10.17 -20.73
N ALA A 343 -21.64 10.34 -19.58
CA ALA A 343 -21.36 11.66 -19.02
C ALA A 343 -20.16 11.57 -18.08
N GLU A 344 -19.01 12.06 -18.55
CA GLU A 344 -17.74 12.38 -17.85
C GLU A 344 -16.53 11.76 -18.57
N ALA A 345 -16.22 12.32 -19.74
CA ALA A 345 -14.86 12.34 -20.24
C ALA A 345 -14.15 13.57 -19.64
N GLU A 346 -13.41 13.39 -18.55
CA GLU A 346 -12.37 14.37 -18.20
C GLU A 346 -11.20 14.19 -19.19
N GLU A 347 -10.88 15.27 -19.90
CA GLU A 347 -9.71 15.34 -20.78
C GLU A 347 -8.41 15.16 -19.95
N PRO A 348 -7.44 14.37 -20.43
CA PRO A 348 -6.15 14.29 -19.77
C PRO A 348 -5.35 15.59 -19.98
N GLU A 349 -4.75 16.10 -18.90
CA GLU A 349 -3.88 17.29 -18.88
C GLU A 349 -2.89 17.28 -20.06
N ALA A 350 -3.06 18.24 -20.97
CA ALA A 350 -2.20 18.43 -22.12
C ALA A 350 -0.77 18.79 -21.67
N LYS A 351 0.19 17.94 -22.07
CA LYS A 351 1.63 18.24 -22.11
C LYS A 351 1.87 19.55 -22.88
N LYS A 352 2.16 20.65 -22.19
CA LYS A 352 2.69 21.87 -22.83
C LYS A 352 4.14 21.64 -23.27
N SER A 353 4.33 21.32 -24.55
CA SER A 353 5.61 21.45 -25.23
C SER A 353 5.95 22.94 -25.38
N ARG A 354 7.08 23.40 -24.82
CA ARG A 354 7.69 24.67 -25.19
C ARG A 354 8.21 24.55 -26.63
N LYS A 355 7.62 25.33 -27.54
CA LYS A 355 8.24 25.64 -28.83
C LYS A 355 9.03 26.93 -28.66
N ASP A 356 10.32 26.85 -28.98
CA ASP A 356 11.15 27.99 -29.33
C ASP A 356 10.58 28.74 -30.54
N SER A 357 10.79 30.05 -30.61
CA SER A 357 11.32 30.85 -31.76
C SER A 357 11.04 32.36 -31.51
N PRO A 358 11.58 33.30 -32.30
CA PRO A 358 12.81 34.04 -31.98
C PRO A 358 12.57 35.57 -31.87
N VAL A 359 13.58 36.30 -31.41
CA VAL A 359 14.10 37.62 -31.86
C VAL A 359 14.96 38.19 -30.74
#